data_AF-A0A2L2Y767-F1
#
_entry.id   AF-A0A2L2Y767-F1
#
_cell.length_a   1.000
_cell.length_b   1.000
_cell.length_c   1.000
_cell.angle_alpha   90.00
_cell.angle_beta   90.00
_cell.angle_gamma   90.00
#
_symmetry.space_group_name_H-M   'P 1'
#
loop_
_entity.id
_entity.type
_entity.pdbx_description
1 polymer ?
#
loop_
_entity_poly.entity_id
_entity_poly.type
_entity_poly.pdbx_seq_one_letter_code
_entity_poly.pdbx_strand_id
1 'polypeptide(L)' 'KYTASTEKDSQKSSVSPFTVVTPIVCNDEDESYAYEEDCELYTQCKDGVARLMKCPEGTVFDRMGKKCYREDWVDCDSR' A
#
# COMPACT_ATOMS: atom_id res chain seq x y z
N LYS A 1 -17.64 -6.78 -33.68
CA LYS A 1 -18.20 -5.58 -33.01
C LYS A 1 -17.94 -5.78 -31.53
N TYR A 2 -16.78 -5.35 -31.03
CA TYR A 2 -16.39 -5.62 -29.64
C TYR A 2 -15.61 -4.42 -29.14
N THR A 3 -16.10 -3.78 -28.08
CA THR A 3 -15.25 -2.98 -27.20
C THR A 3 -15.67 -3.27 -25.78
N ALA A 4 -14.71 -3.79 -25.03
CA ALA A 4 -14.83 -4.39 -23.71
C ALA A 4 -15.51 -3.49 -22.68
N SER A 5 -16.41 -4.08 -21.89
CA SER A 5 -16.83 -3.58 -20.59
C SER A 5 -15.88 -4.16 -19.54
N THR A 6 -15.12 -3.32 -18.86
CA THR A 6 -14.69 -3.60 -17.48
C THR A 6 -14.45 -2.27 -16.80
N GLU A 7 -15.48 -1.77 -16.14
CA GLU A 7 -15.33 -0.84 -15.03
C GLU A 7 -14.59 -1.59 -13.91
N LYS A 8 -13.27 -1.39 -13.83
CA LYS A 8 -12.52 -1.56 -12.60
C LYS A 8 -11.76 -0.26 -12.42
N ASP A 9 -12.44 0.69 -11.80
CA ASP A 9 -11.81 1.82 -11.15
C ASP A 9 -10.82 1.26 -10.13
N SER A 10 -9.58 1.09 -10.59
CA SER A 10 -8.41 0.78 -9.78
C SER A 10 -7.40 1.90 -9.97
N GLN A 11 -7.89 3.12 -10.16
CA GLN A 11 -7.13 4.34 -9.92
C GLN A 11 -7.44 4.77 -8.49
N LYS A 12 -6.83 4.12 -7.48
CA LYS A 12 -6.65 4.75 -6.16
C LYS A 12 -5.57 5.82 -6.32
N SER A 13 -5.83 6.81 -7.17
CA SER A 13 -5.06 8.03 -7.32
C SER A 13 -5.88 9.13 -6.64
N SER A 14 -5.90 9.07 -5.31
CA SER A 14 -6.22 10.22 -4.48
C SER A 14 -4.95 11.07 -4.35
N VAL A 15 -4.35 11.47 -5.47
CA VAL A 15 -3.31 12.52 -5.40
C VAL A 15 -4.06 13.84 -5.34
N SER A 16 -4.45 14.21 -4.12
CA SER A 16 -4.79 15.58 -3.80
C SER A 16 -3.59 16.45 -4.20
N PRO A 17 -3.77 17.62 -4.85
CA PRO A 17 -2.67 18.44 -5.34
C PRO A 17 -1.74 19.00 -4.24
N PHE A 18 -1.92 18.59 -2.97
CA PHE A 18 -1.15 19.02 -1.82
C PHE A 18 -0.53 17.90 -0.97
N THR A 19 -0.78 16.60 -1.24
CA THR A 19 -0.07 15.53 -0.52
C THR A 19 1.20 15.19 -1.30
N VAL A 20 2.36 15.55 -0.75
CA VAL A 20 3.65 15.11 -1.28
C VAL A 20 3.77 13.62 -0.98
N VAL A 21 3.17 12.78 -1.82
CA VAL A 21 3.36 11.32 -1.74
C VAL A 21 4.82 11.07 -2.07
N THR A 22 5.60 10.68 -1.06
CA THR A 22 6.98 10.28 -1.32
C THR A 22 6.96 9.11 -2.28
N PRO A 23 7.72 9.14 -3.39
CA PRO A 23 7.72 8.02 -4.32
C PRO A 23 8.27 6.80 -3.57
N ILE A 24 7.48 5.72 -3.52
CA ILE A 24 7.92 4.48 -2.89
C ILE A 24 8.97 3.85 -3.80
N VAL A 25 10.24 4.01 -3.42
CA VAL A 25 11.39 3.47 -4.16
C VAL A 25 11.76 2.10 -3.58
N CYS A 26 11.77 1.08 -4.44
CA CYS A 26 12.26 -0.25 -4.08
C CYS A 26 13.79 -0.25 -4.15
N ASN A 27 14.44 -0.03 -3.02
CA ASN A 27 15.89 -0.13 -2.92
C ASN A 27 16.37 -1.59 -2.79
N ASP A 28 15.53 -2.45 -2.22
CA ASP A 28 15.83 -3.85 -1.94
C ASP A 28 14.74 -4.78 -2.54
N GLU A 29 15.16 -5.96 -3.04
CA GLU A 29 14.36 -6.77 -3.98
C GLU A 29 13.24 -7.62 -3.35
N ASP A 30 13.06 -7.57 -2.02
CA ASP A 30 12.01 -8.31 -1.30
C ASP A 30 11.52 -7.54 -0.05
N GLU A 31 11.57 -6.20 -0.09
CA GLU A 31 11.11 -5.39 1.02
C GLU A 31 9.65 -4.99 0.93
N SER A 32 9.02 -4.80 2.08
CA SER A 32 7.69 -4.23 2.18
C SER A 32 7.69 -2.97 3.04
N TYR A 33 6.94 -1.97 2.59
CA TYR A 33 6.85 -0.64 3.20
C TYR A 33 5.37 -0.34 3.49
N ALA A 34 5.10 0.27 4.64
CA ALA A 34 3.75 0.73 4.94
C ALA A 34 3.34 1.85 3.98
N TYR A 35 2.06 1.90 3.64
CA TYR A 35 1.51 3.02 2.91
C TYR A 35 1.18 4.15 3.90
N GLU A 36 1.67 5.36 3.61
CA GLU A 36 1.69 6.47 4.57
C GLU A 36 0.28 6.98 4.91
N GLU A 37 -0.66 6.90 3.96
CA GLU A 37 -2.03 7.38 4.14
C GLU A 37 -3.00 6.28 4.62
N ASP A 38 -2.64 5.00 4.49
CA ASP A 38 -3.52 3.87 4.83
C ASP A 38 -2.71 2.70 5.39
N CYS A 39 -2.87 2.48 6.68
CA CYS A 39 -2.24 1.40 7.44
C CYS A 39 -2.65 0.00 6.96
N GLU A 40 -3.84 -0.12 6.40
CA GLU A 40 -4.33 -1.36 5.79
C GLU A 40 -3.62 -1.68 4.47
N LEU A 41 -2.92 -0.70 3.88
CA LEU A 41 -2.20 -0.84 2.64
C LEU A 41 -0.70 -0.90 2.89
N TYR A 42 -0.02 -1.72 2.11
CA TYR A 42 1.42 -1.82 2.12
C TYR A 42 1.91 -2.02 0.70
N THR A 43 3.12 -1.56 0.45
CA THR A 43 3.79 -1.78 -0.82
C THR A 43 4.76 -2.92 -0.66
N GLN A 44 4.62 -3.94 -1.50
CA GLN A 44 5.60 -5.02 -1.62
C GLN A 44 6.48 -4.75 -2.84
N CYS A 45 7.77 -4.60 -2.59
CA CYS A 45 8.79 -4.57 -3.63
C CYS A 45 9.14 -6.00 -4.01
N LYS A 46 9.02 -6.28 -5.30
CA LYS A 46 9.43 -7.56 -5.88
C LYS A 46 10.06 -7.31 -7.24
N ASP A 47 11.27 -7.82 -7.45
CA ASP A 47 12.03 -7.62 -8.70
C ASP A 47 12.21 -6.12 -9.05
N GLY A 48 12.43 -5.27 -8.04
CA GLY A 48 12.54 -3.81 -8.21
C GLY A 48 11.21 -3.08 -8.49
N VAL A 49 10.07 -3.79 -8.46
CA VAL A 49 8.75 -3.23 -8.74
C VAL A 49 7.91 -3.17 -7.46
N ALA A 50 7.49 -1.95 -7.10
CA ALA A 50 6.55 -1.70 -6.02
C ALA A 50 5.13 -2.12 -6.43
N ARG A 51 4.48 -2.98 -5.63
CA ARG A 51 3.08 -3.37 -5.79
C ARG A 51 2.30 -3.06 -4.53
N LEU A 52 1.23 -2.31 -4.70
CA LEU A 52 0.31 -2.00 -3.59
C LEU A 52 -0.54 -3.23 -3.27
N MET A 53 -0.53 -3.62 -2.01
CA MET A 53 -1.24 -4.76 -1.45
C MET A 53 -2.06 -4.29 -0.25
N LYS A 54 -3.19 -4.96 0.00
CA LYS A 54 -4.05 -4.70 1.17
C LYS A 54 -3.93 -5.85 2.16
N CYS A 55 -3.82 -5.51 3.44
CA CYS A 55 -3.93 -6.44 4.54
C CYS A 55 -5.37 -6.98 4.67
N PRO A 56 -5.55 -8.18 5.25
CA PRO A 56 -6.87 -8.68 5.63
C PRO A 56 -7.65 -7.69 6.48
N GLU A 57 -8.99 -7.79 6.46
CA GLU A 57 -9.84 -6.91 7.25
C GLU A 57 -9.53 -7.00 8.75
N GLY A 58 -9.45 -5.83 9.42
CA GLY A 58 -9.08 -5.72 10.83
C GLY A 58 -7.59 -5.91 11.11
N THR A 59 -6.74 -5.81 10.08
CA THR A 59 -5.28 -5.86 10.21
C THR A 59 -4.60 -4.74 9.43
N VAL A 60 -3.47 -4.30 9.96
CA VAL A 60 -2.63 -3.24 9.40
C VAL A 60 -1.20 -3.75 9.23
N PHE A 61 -0.48 -3.14 8.29
CA PHE A 61 0.89 -3.54 8.01
C PHE A 61 1.86 -3.02 9.07
N ASP A 62 2.51 -3.95 9.76
CA ASP A 62 3.58 -3.65 10.70
C ASP A 62 4.91 -3.47 9.96
N ARG A 63 5.50 -2.28 10.07
CA ARG A 63 6.81 -1.96 9.49
C ARG A 63 7.94 -2.75 10.16
N MET A 64 7.79 -3.11 11.44
CA MET A 64 8.81 -3.85 12.17
C MET A 64 8.82 -5.34 11.80
N GLY A 65 7.65 -5.95 11.76
CA GLY A 65 7.45 -7.36 11.44
C GLY A 65 7.27 -7.65 9.95
N LYS A 66 7.20 -6.61 9.10
CA LYS A 66 7.00 -6.67 7.63
C LYS A 66 5.78 -7.52 7.24
N LYS A 67 4.72 -7.48 8.06
CA LYS A 67 3.53 -8.34 7.97
C LYS A 67 2.29 -7.64 8.49
N CYS A 68 1.13 -8.12 8.07
CA CYS A 68 -0.15 -7.66 8.59
C CYS A 68 -0.38 -8.23 10.01
N TYR A 69 -0.58 -7.33 10.97
CA TYR A 69 -0.98 -7.65 12.34
C TYR A 69 -2.23 -6.87 12.70
N ARG A 70 -2.86 -7.20 13.82
CA ARG A 70 -4.03 -6.44 14.28
C ARG A 70 -3.64 -5.01 14.58
N GLU A 71 -4.53 -4.06 14.26
CA GLU A 71 -4.36 -2.64 14.57
C GLU A 71 -4.05 -2.39 16.05
N ASP A 72 -4.58 -3.22 16.94
CA ASP A 72 -4.33 -3.16 18.39
C ASP A 72 -2.86 -3.36 18.79
N TRP A 73 -2.04 -3.94 17.89
CA TRP A 73 -0.65 -4.34 18.13
C TRP A 73 0.37 -3.50 17.34
N VAL A 74 -0.09 -2.69 16.39
CA VAL A 74 0.78 -1.97 15.46
C VAL A 74 0.52 -0.48 15.58
N ASP A 75 1.57 0.26 15.88
CA ASP A 75 1.53 1.73 15.85
C ASP A 75 1.56 2.20 14.40
N CYS A 76 0.37 2.28 13.80
CA CYS A 76 0.20 2.99 12.55
C CYS A 76 -0.24 4.42 12.82
N ASP A 77 0.75 5.31 12.89
CA ASP A 77 0.58 6.74 13.12
C ASP A 77 -0.16 7.37 11.94
N SER A 78 -1.49 7.40 12.04
CA SER A 78 -2.39 8.18 11.19
C SER A 78 -2.72 9.46 11.96
N ARG A 79 -1.78 10.40 11.99
CA ARG A 79 -1.95 11.71 12.63
C ARG A 79 -1.84 12.86 11.65
#